data_AF-A0A3D4BUT7-F1
#
_entry.id   AF-A0A3D4BUT7-F1
#
_cell.length_a   1.000
_cell.length_b   1.000
_cell.length_c   1.000
_cell.angle_alpha   90.00
_cell.angle_beta   90.00
_cell.angle_gamma   90.00
#
_symmetry.space_group_name_H-M   'P 1'
#
loop_
_entity.id
_entity.type
_entity.pdbx_description
1 polymer ?
#
loop_
_entity_poly.entity_id
_entity_poly.type
_entity_poly.pdbx_seq_one_letter_code
_entity_poly.pdbx_strand_id
1 'polypeptide(L)' 'RYSFPLEMSFLAERYHQLKEKLGYQDIFQPLVISDYTLMKSLVFARVNLQDVEYRLYRDFFAMVERQLPK' A
#
# COMPACT_ATOMS: atom_id res chain seq x y z
N ARG A 1 0.10 -9.95 -18.15
CA ARG A 1 1.58 -9.91 -18.36
C ARG A 1 2.28 -8.80 -17.57
N TYR A 2 1.56 -7.84 -16.95
CA TYR A 2 2.19 -6.79 -16.11
C TYR A 2 1.44 -6.54 -14.80
N SER A 3 0.56 -7.45 -14.39
CA SER A 3 -0.27 -7.29 -13.19
C SER A 3 0.58 -7.21 -11.93
N PHE A 4 1.56 -8.10 -11.77
CA PHE A 4 2.47 -8.07 -10.61
C PHE A 4 3.28 -6.77 -10.47
N PRO A 5 4.08 -6.33 -11.47
CA PRO A 5 4.83 -5.08 -11.34
C PRO A 5 3.92 -3.85 -11.16
N LEU A 6 2.72 -3.87 -11.74
CA LEU A 6 1.73 -2.81 -11.55
C LEU A 6 1.26 -2.73 -10.10
N GLU A 7 0.79 -3.85 -9.52
CA GLU A 7 0.36 -3.89 -8.12
C GLU A 7 1.49 -3.49 -7.15
N MET A 8 2.73 -3.91 -7.44
CA MET A 8 3.91 -3.50 -6.66
C MET A 8 4.19 -2.00 -6.76
N SER A 9 4.04 -1.39 -7.94
CA SER A 9 4.19 0.07 -8.08
C SER A 9 3.14 0.83 -7.28
N PHE A 10 1.89 0.38 -7.27
CA PHE A 10 0.83 0.99 -6.45
C PHE A 10 1.13 0.87 -4.96
N LEU A 11 1.59 -0.29 -4.50
CA LEU A 11 1.97 -0.49 -3.10
C LEU A 11 3.10 0.46 -2.69
N ALA A 12 4.14 0.57 -3.51
CA ALA A 12 5.29 1.43 -3.24
C ALA A 12 4.89 2.91 -3.21
N GLU A 13 4.09 3.36 -4.18
CA GLU A 13 3.60 4.74 -4.24
C GLU A 13 2.77 5.09 -3.00
N ARG A 14 1.85 4.20 -2.59
CA ARG A 14 1.02 4.43 -1.40
C ARG A 14 1.81 4.42 -0.11
N TYR A 15 2.79 3.54 0.02
CA TYR A 15 3.71 3.58 1.15
C TYR A 15 4.47 4.91 1.23
N HIS A 16 4.98 5.39 0.09
CA HIS A 16 5.69 6.67 0.05
C HIS A 16 4.80 7.82 0.50
N GLN A 17 3.59 7.93 -0.06
CA GLN A 17 2.61 8.95 0.32
C GLN A 17 2.25 8.90 1.80
N LEU A 18 2.05 7.70 2.35
CA LEU A 18 1.73 7.53 3.77
C LEU A 18 2.92 7.93 4.64
N LYS A 19 4.14 7.53 4.29
CA LYS A 19 5.35 7.87 5.02
C LYS A 19 5.60 9.38 5.06
N GLU A 20 5.39 10.08 3.95
CA GLU A 20 5.53 11.55 3.89
C GLU A 20 4.50 12.25 4.77
N LYS A 21 3.26 11.75 4.81
CA LYS A 21 2.16 12.35 5.60
C LYS A 21 2.27 12.04 7.09
N LEU A 22 2.65 10.80 7.45
CA LEU A 22 2.73 10.33 8.83
C LEU A 22 3.93 10.90 9.60
N GLY A 23 4.94 11.44 8.91
CA GLY A 23 6.10 12.07 9.54
C GLY A 23 5.79 13.38 10.28
N TYR A 24 4.62 13.97 10.04
CA TYR A 24 4.17 15.20 10.67
C TYR A 24 2.85 14.92 11.40
N GLN A 25 2.89 14.57 12.68
CA GLN A 25 1.66 14.54 13.50
C GLN A 25 1.43 15.93 14.09
N ASP A 26 0.86 16.84 13.29
CA ASP A 26 0.40 18.15 13.75
C ASP A 26 -1.14 18.15 13.83
N ILE A 27 -1.70 18.67 14.92
CA ILE A 27 -3.15 18.79 15.13
C ILE A 27 -3.83 19.73 14.12
N PHE A 28 -3.05 20.54 13.41
CA PHE A 28 -3.54 21.44 12.35
C PHE A 28 -3.44 20.85 10.95
N GLN A 29 -3.17 19.54 10.80
CA GLN A 29 -3.09 18.94 9.48
C GLN A 29 -4.44 18.94 8.73
N PRO A 30 -4.42 19.24 7.43
CA PRO A 30 -5.61 19.13 6.61
C PRO A 30 -6.07 17.67 6.52
N LEU A 31 -7.38 17.46 6.62
CA LEU A 31 -7.99 16.14 6.45
C LEU A 31 -7.61 15.57 5.08
N VAL A 32 -6.97 14.40 5.08
CA VAL A 32 -6.63 13.68 3.85
C VAL A 32 -7.71 12.66 3.55
N ILE A 33 -8.37 12.83 2.40
CA ILE A 33 -9.32 11.87 1.86
C ILE A 33 -8.63 11.13 0.72
N SER A 34 -8.71 9.80 0.72
CA SER A 34 -8.28 8.98 -0.41
C SER A 34 -9.37 7.99 -0.81
N ASP A 35 -9.49 7.79 -2.11
CA ASP A 35 -10.31 6.75 -2.74
C ASP A 35 -9.75 5.34 -2.49
N TYR A 36 -8.43 5.26 -2.32
CA TYR A 36 -7.67 4.05 -2.10
C TYR A 36 -6.90 4.09 -0.77
N THR A 37 -7.09 3.07 0.07
CA THR A 37 -6.31 2.86 1.29
C THR A 37 -5.31 1.73 1.10
N LEU A 38 -4.25 1.68 1.92
CA LEU A 38 -3.26 0.61 1.85
C LEU A 38 -3.94 -0.76 1.91
N MET A 39 -4.91 -0.99 2.80
CA MET A 39 -5.61 -2.26 2.91
C MET A 39 -6.38 -2.68 1.65
N LYS A 40 -6.91 -1.72 0.87
CA LYS A 40 -7.59 -2.05 -0.39
C LYS A 40 -6.63 -2.69 -1.39
N SER A 41 -5.33 -2.46 -1.28
CA SER A 41 -4.31 -3.07 -2.14
C SER A 41 -4.35 -4.60 -2.15
N LEU A 42 -4.64 -5.21 -1.00
CA LEU A 42 -4.77 -6.66 -0.88
C LEU A 42 -5.95 -7.22 -1.69
N VAL A 43 -7.04 -6.44 -1.80
CA VAL A 43 -8.22 -6.84 -2.58
C VAL A 43 -7.90 -6.80 -4.07
N PHE A 44 -7.29 -5.71 -4.55
CA PHE A 44 -6.88 -5.58 -5.95
C PHE A 44 -5.86 -6.64 -6.34
N ALA A 45 -4.82 -6.83 -5.52
CA ALA A 45 -3.82 -7.87 -5.72
C ALA A 45 -4.45 -9.28 -5.74
N ARG A 46 -5.46 -9.57 -4.91
CA ARG A 46 -6.13 -10.88 -4.91
C ARG A 46 -6.89 -11.15 -6.21
N VAL A 47 -7.48 -10.12 -6.80
CA VAL A 47 -8.24 -10.22 -8.06
C VAL A 47 -7.31 -10.28 -9.27
N ASN A 48 -6.21 -9.53 -9.25
CA ASN A 48 -5.36 -9.30 -10.43
C ASN A 48 -4.15 -10.24 -10.53
N LEU A 49 -3.75 -10.91 -9.44
CA LEU A 49 -2.55 -11.74 -9.37
C LEU A 49 -2.87 -13.22 -9.27
N GLN A 50 -2.00 -14.04 -9.86
CA GLN A 50 -2.04 -15.49 -9.67
C GLN A 50 -1.61 -15.84 -8.23
N ASP A 51 -1.96 -17.02 -7.74
CA ASP A 51 -1.72 -17.40 -6.34
C ASP A 51 -0.26 -17.28 -5.89
N VAL A 52 0.70 -17.56 -6.77
CA VAL A 52 2.14 -17.41 -6.47
C VAL A 52 2.52 -15.93 -6.32
N GLU A 53 2.13 -15.11 -7.29
CA GLU A 53 2.38 -13.66 -7.29
C GLU A 53 1.68 -12.97 -6.12
N TYR A 54 0.45 -13.40 -5.79
CA TYR A 54 -0.31 -12.88 -4.66
C TYR A 54 0.36 -13.20 -3.32
N ARG A 55 0.90 -14.41 -3.14
CA ARG A 55 1.67 -14.75 -1.94
C ARG A 55 2.89 -13.84 -1.77
N LEU A 56 3.65 -13.66 -2.85
CA LEU A 56 4.81 -12.77 -2.84
C LEU A 56 4.40 -11.32 -2.54
N TYR A 57 3.31 -10.84 -3.15
CA TYR A 57 2.74 -9.52 -2.88
C TYR A 57 2.38 -9.34 -1.40
N ARG A 58 1.77 -10.35 -0.78
CA ARG A 58 1.42 -10.31 0.66
C ARG A 58 2.64 -10.20 1.56
N ASP A 59 3.75 -10.83 1.21
CA ASP A 59 4.99 -10.73 1.98
C ASP A 59 5.54 -9.29 1.95
N PHE A 60 5.53 -8.65 0.78
CA PHE A 60 5.87 -7.24 0.64
C PHE A 60 4.91 -6.32 1.41
N PHE A 61 3.60 -6.57 1.28
CA PHE A 61 2.59 -5.83 2.02
C PHE A 61 2.84 -5.88 3.53
N ALA A 62 3.08 -7.07 4.08
CA ALA A 62 3.34 -7.24 5.51
C ALA A 62 4.66 -6.58 5.97
N MET A 63 5.67 -6.49 5.09
CA MET A 63 6.89 -5.72 5.36
C MET A 63 6.61 -4.22 5.42
N VAL A 64 5.85 -3.70 4.46
CA VAL A 64 5.45 -2.28 4.37
C VAL A 64 4.59 -1.87 5.57
N GLU A 65 3.57 -2.66 5.89
CA GLU A 65 2.65 -2.39 6.99
C GLU A 65 3.38 -2.28 8.33
N ARG A 66 4.35 -3.19 8.59
CA ARG A 66 5.16 -3.16 9.82
C ARG A 66 6.02 -1.91 9.99
N GLN A 67 6.33 -1.20 8.90
CA GLN A 67 7.13 0.02 8.93
C GLN A 67 6.29 1.29 9.13
N LEU A 68 4.97 1.20 9.01
CA LEU A 68 4.10 2.35 9.20
C LEU A 68 3.85 2.58 10.71
N PRO A 69 3.91 3.83 11.19
CA PRO A 69 3.52 4.15 12.55
C PRO A 69 2.03 3.82 12.74
N LYS A 70 1.70 3.27 13.92
CA LYS A 70 0.33 2.88 14.31
C LYS A 70 -0.47 4.07 14.82
#